data_AF-A0A924FG18-F1
#
_entry.id   AF-A0A924FG18-F1
#
_cell.length_a   1.000
_cell.length_b   1.000
_cell.length_c   1.000
_cell.angle_alpha   90.00
_cell.angle_beta   90.00
_cell.angle_gamma   90.00
#
_symmetry.space_group_name_H-M   'P 1'
#
loop_
_entity.id
_entity.type
_entity.pdbx_description
1 polymer ?
#
loop_
_entity_poly.entity_id
_entity_poly.type
_entity_poly.pdbx_seq_one_letter_code
_entity_poly.pdbx_strand_id
1 'polypeptide(L)'
;VAVAHSETDISFSPAVISGSQLMYSATKKLELSLLSKYVGKQYLDNTANESRKLNPYFTNDIRLIYTLKPKFAQEIAFTLLLNNVFNELYESNGYTYAYVSEGRVMADNAYYPQAGRNFLAGVRVRF
;
A
#
# COMPACT_ATOMS: atom_id res chain seq x y z
N VAL A 1 9.23 -3.51 36.60
CA VAL A 1 9.41 -4.91 36.14
C VAL A 1 10.06 -4.86 34.78
N ALA A 2 11.26 -5.42 34.60
CA ALA A 2 11.88 -5.53 33.28
C ALA A 2 11.27 -6.73 32.56
N VAL A 3 10.79 -6.53 31.33
CA VAL A 3 10.32 -7.62 30.47
C VAL A 3 11.50 -8.03 29.59
N ALA A 4 11.95 -9.28 29.72
CA ALA A 4 12.98 -9.82 28.86
C ALA A 4 12.36 -10.16 27.50
N HIS A 5 12.94 -9.63 26.43
CA HIS A 5 12.57 -9.96 25.06
C HIS A 5 13.66 -10.84 24.44
N SER A 6 13.28 -11.86 23.70
CA SER A 6 14.18 -12.74 22.93
C SER A 6 14.25 -12.27 21.47
N GLU A 7 14.38 -13.18 20.51
CA GLU A 7 14.17 -12.88 19.09
C GLU A 7 12.74 -12.38 18.86
N THR A 8 12.62 -11.12 18.46
CA THR A 8 11.35 -10.44 18.15
C THR A 8 11.42 -9.85 16.75
N ASP A 9 10.28 -9.76 16.09
CA ASP A 9 10.17 -9.12 14.78
C ASP A 9 10.57 -7.63 14.86
N ILE A 10 11.26 -7.16 13.82
CA ILE A 10 11.66 -5.76 13.70
C ILE A 10 10.42 -4.91 13.38
N SER A 11 10.28 -3.78 14.06
CA SER A 11 9.19 -2.81 13.83
C SER A 11 9.12 -2.41 12.35
N PHE A 12 7.90 -2.32 11.81
CA PHE A 12 7.65 -1.95 10.41
C PHE A 12 8.31 -2.89 9.37
N SER A 13 8.57 -4.14 9.74
CA SER A 13 9.15 -5.16 8.86
C SER A 13 8.16 -6.33 8.67
N PRO A 14 7.34 -6.33 7.60
CA PRO A 14 6.37 -7.40 7.37
C PRO A 14 7.09 -8.66 6.92
N ALA A 15 6.68 -9.82 7.47
CA ALA A 15 7.24 -11.12 7.06
C ALA A 15 6.97 -11.46 5.59
N VAL A 16 5.90 -10.91 5.00
CA VAL A 16 5.53 -11.13 3.60
C VAL A 16 5.05 -9.83 2.96
N ILE A 17 5.63 -9.51 1.80
CA ILE A 17 5.09 -8.55 0.84
C ILE A 17 4.93 -9.29 -0.47
N SER A 18 3.76 -9.19 -1.09
CA SER A 18 3.51 -9.75 -2.41
C SER A 18 2.88 -8.71 -3.32
N GLY A 19 3.26 -8.73 -4.58
CA GLY A 19 2.71 -7.86 -5.62
C GLY A 19 2.55 -8.62 -6.92
N SER A 20 1.48 -8.32 -7.66
CA SER A 20 1.25 -8.87 -8.99
C SER A 20 0.74 -7.80 -9.94
N GLN A 21 1.10 -7.92 -11.21
CA GLN A 21 0.51 -7.14 -12.29
C GLN A 21 0.00 -8.09 -13.38
N LEU A 22 -1.30 -8.07 -13.60
CA LEU A 22 -1.93 -8.74 -14.75
C LEU A 22 -2.22 -7.70 -15.81
N MET A 23 -1.64 -7.84 -16.99
CA MET A 23 -1.75 -6.90 -18.08
C MET A 23 -2.45 -7.53 -19.28
N TYR A 24 -3.41 -6.82 -19.86
CA TYR A 24 -4.19 -7.25 -21.01
C TYR A 24 -4.26 -6.15 -22.06
N SER A 25 -3.71 -6.42 -23.24
CA SER A 25 -3.82 -5.54 -24.40
C SER A 25 -5.09 -5.86 -25.19
N ALA A 26 -6.20 -5.22 -24.84
CA ALA A 26 -7.50 -5.43 -25.51
C ALA A 26 -7.45 -5.05 -27.01
N THR A 27 -6.63 -4.06 -27.37
CA THR A 27 -6.31 -3.72 -28.76
C THR A 27 -4.86 -3.27 -28.86
N LYS A 28 -4.35 -3.00 -30.07
CA LYS A 28 -3.02 -2.37 -30.29
C LYS A 28 -2.89 -0.97 -29.66
N LYS A 29 -4.00 -0.36 -29.24
CA LYS A 29 -4.05 1.00 -28.67
C LYS A 29 -4.46 1.03 -27.22
N LEU A 30 -5.04 -0.05 -26.68
CA LEU A 30 -5.66 -0.09 -25.36
C LEU A 30 -5.05 -1.19 -24.52
N GLU A 31 -4.46 -0.80 -23.40
CA GLU A 31 -3.92 -1.68 -22.38
C GLU A 31 -4.68 -1.48 -21.07
N LEU A 32 -5.03 -2.60 -20.44
CA LEU A 32 -5.58 -2.66 -19.10
C LEU A 32 -4.59 -3.40 -18.21
N SER A 33 -4.38 -2.92 -16.98
CA SER A 33 -3.61 -3.64 -15.97
C SER A 33 -4.38 -3.69 -14.65
N LEU A 34 -4.43 -4.86 -14.01
CA LEU A 34 -4.77 -5.02 -12.61
C LEU A 34 -3.47 -5.15 -11.82
N LEU A 35 -3.25 -4.24 -10.88
CA LEU A 35 -2.14 -4.27 -9.94
C LEU A 35 -2.69 -4.68 -8.57
N SER A 36 -2.10 -5.68 -7.96
CA SER A 36 -2.50 -6.14 -6.62
C SER A 36 -1.29 -6.12 -5.71
N LYS A 37 -1.47 -5.65 -4.47
CA LYS A 37 -0.40 -5.59 -3.47
C LYS A 37 -0.93 -6.05 -2.12
N TYR A 38 -0.27 -7.05 -1.55
CA TYR A 38 -0.48 -7.52 -0.19
C TYR A 38 0.74 -7.19 0.67
N VAL A 39 0.48 -6.66 1.86
CA VAL A 39 1.50 -6.43 2.90
C VAL A 39 1.01 -7.11 4.17
N GLY A 40 1.84 -8.00 4.71
CA GLY A 40 1.54 -8.71 5.96
C GLY A 40 1.51 -7.79 7.17
N LYS A 41 1.09 -8.34 8.31
CA LYS A 41 1.08 -7.63 9.60
C LYS A 41 2.50 -7.15 9.94
N GLN A 42 2.58 -6.04 10.67
CA GLN A 42 3.84 -5.45 11.13
C GLN A 42 3.67 -4.95 12.56
N TYR A 43 4.73 -4.96 13.35
CA TYR A 43 4.69 -4.36 14.68
C TYR A 43 5.11 -2.89 14.66
N LEU A 44 4.54 -2.09 15.56
CA LEU A 44 4.85 -0.67 15.74
C LEU A 44 6.13 -0.46 16.57
N ASP A 45 6.58 -1.50 17.27
CA ASP A 45 7.81 -1.54 18.05
C ASP A 45 8.51 -2.90 17.92
N ASN A 46 9.69 -3.05 18.53
CA ASN A 46 10.48 -4.28 18.52
C ASN A 46 10.09 -5.24 19.65
N THR A 47 8.84 -5.21 20.14
CA THR A 47 8.39 -6.12 21.22
C THR A 47 7.59 -7.31 20.71
N ALA A 48 7.27 -7.34 19.41
CA ALA A 48 6.37 -8.31 18.78
C ALA A 48 4.99 -8.41 19.47
N ASN A 49 4.52 -7.31 20.08
CA ASN A 49 3.27 -7.28 20.82
C ASN A 49 2.05 -7.16 19.88
N GLU A 50 1.13 -8.13 19.94
CA GLU A 50 -0.09 -8.15 19.13
C GLU A 50 -1.03 -6.95 19.35
N SER A 51 -0.92 -6.25 20.48
CA SER A 51 -1.66 -5.00 20.70
C SER A 51 -0.99 -3.77 20.09
N ARG A 52 0.24 -3.88 19.58
CA ARG A 52 1.04 -2.78 19.01
C ARG A 52 1.44 -3.14 17.57
N LYS A 53 0.45 -3.36 16.73
CA LYS A 53 0.64 -3.79 15.35
C LYS A 53 -0.16 -2.97 14.37
N LEU A 54 0.30 -2.98 13.13
CA LEU A 54 -0.43 -2.62 11.92
C LEU A 54 -1.04 -3.90 11.35
N ASN A 55 -2.32 -3.82 10.99
CA ASN A 55 -3.02 -4.94 10.37
C ASN A 55 -2.49 -5.19 8.93
N PRO A 56 -2.50 -6.45 8.45
CA PRO A 56 -2.19 -6.72 7.05
C PRO A 56 -3.23 -6.05 6.15
N TYR A 57 -2.85 -5.70 4.93
CA TYR A 57 -3.74 -5.05 3.99
C TYR A 57 -3.52 -5.52 2.55
N PHE A 58 -4.58 -5.44 1.75
CA PHE A 58 -4.59 -5.83 0.36
C PHE A 58 -5.24 -4.75 -0.51
N THR A 59 -4.44 -4.08 -1.34
CA THR A 59 -4.93 -3.05 -2.25
C THR A 59 -4.90 -3.54 -3.69
N ASN A 60 -5.87 -3.10 -4.47
CA ASN A 60 -5.97 -3.39 -5.89
C ASN A 60 -6.15 -2.08 -6.67
N ASP A 61 -5.37 -1.91 -7.72
CA ASP A 61 -5.40 -0.75 -8.58
C ASP A 61 -5.69 -1.20 -10.02
N ILE A 62 -6.38 -0.35 -10.78
CA ILE A 62 -6.62 -0.58 -12.21
C ILE A 62 -5.93 0.53 -12.99
N ARG A 63 -5.11 0.16 -13.96
CA ARG A 63 -4.49 1.11 -14.90
C ARG A 63 -5.01 0.88 -16.31
N LEU A 64 -5.48 1.95 -16.93
CA LEU A 64 -5.86 2.01 -18.33
C LEU A 64 -4.84 2.88 -19.06
N ILE A 65 -4.32 2.40 -20.19
CA ILE A 65 -3.50 3.21 -21.10
C ILE A 65 -4.11 3.16 -22.49
N TYR A 66 -4.36 4.33 -23.07
CA TYR A 66 -4.81 4.47 -24.45
C TYR A 66 -3.83 5.29 -25.28
N THR A 67 -3.34 4.71 -26.37
CA THR A 67 -2.25 5.28 -27.18
C THR A 67 -2.69 5.60 -28.60
N LEU A 68 -2.44 6.83 -29.02
CA LEU A 68 -2.64 7.37 -30.37
C LEU A 68 -1.29 7.67 -31.05
N LYS A 69 -1.26 7.57 -32.37
CA LYS A 69 -0.10 7.91 -33.21
C LYS A 69 -0.53 8.85 -34.35
N PRO A 70 -0.81 10.13 -34.07
CA PRO A 70 -1.21 11.09 -35.10
C PRO A 70 -0.03 11.46 -36.01
N LYS A 71 -0.28 12.14 -37.14
CA LYS A 71 0.82 12.55 -38.05
C LYS A 71 1.76 13.60 -37.46
N PHE A 72 1.31 14.36 -36.47
CA PHE A 72 2.06 15.49 -35.89
C PHE A 72 2.88 15.12 -34.64
N ALA A 73 2.78 13.88 -34.15
CA ALA A 73 3.51 13.40 -32.98
C ALA A 73 3.74 11.89 -33.10
N GLN A 74 4.90 11.40 -32.68
CA GLN A 74 5.17 9.96 -32.66
C GLN A 74 4.15 9.18 -31.81
N GLU A 75 3.70 9.75 -30.69
CA GLU A 75 2.79 9.10 -29.76
C GLU A 75 2.08 10.09 -28.83
N ILE A 76 0.81 9.87 -28.57
CA ILE A 76 0.05 10.49 -27.48
C ILE A 76 -0.55 9.37 -26.65
N ALA A 77 -0.20 9.25 -25.38
CA ALA A 77 -0.72 8.26 -24.47
C ALA A 77 -1.54 8.92 -23.36
N PHE A 78 -2.76 8.45 -23.16
CA PHE A 78 -3.63 8.79 -22.04
C PHE A 78 -3.57 7.68 -21.02
N THR A 79 -3.31 8.01 -19.77
CA THR A 79 -3.28 7.07 -18.65
C THR A 79 -4.37 7.43 -17.67
N LEU A 80 -5.14 6.43 -17.24
CA LEU A 80 -6.02 6.53 -16.07
C LEU A 80 -5.61 5.46 -15.07
N LEU A 81 -5.27 5.87 -13.86
CA LEU A 81 -4.95 4.99 -12.74
C LEU A 81 -6.03 5.15 -11.68
N LEU A 82 -6.76 4.08 -11.39
CA LEU A 82 -7.75 3.98 -10.32
C LEU A 82 -7.08 3.24 -9.16
N ASN A 83 -6.72 3.96 -8.11
CA ASN A 83 -6.05 3.39 -6.95
C ASN A 83 -7.09 2.90 -5.92
N ASN A 84 -6.78 1.79 -5.26
CA ASN A 84 -7.59 1.19 -4.21
C ASN A 84 -9.05 1.00 -4.64
N VAL A 85 -9.27 0.25 -5.72
CA VAL A 85 -10.57 0.09 -6.38
C VAL A 85 -11.63 -0.56 -5.50
N PHE A 86 -11.24 -1.29 -4.45
CA PHE A 86 -12.16 -1.84 -3.45
C PHE A 86 -12.39 -0.91 -2.26
N ASN A 87 -11.71 0.24 -2.20
CA ASN A 87 -11.79 1.21 -1.11
C ASN A 87 -11.42 0.60 0.26
N GLU A 88 -10.38 -0.23 0.27
CA GLU A 88 -9.82 -0.81 1.50
C GLU A 88 -9.37 0.31 2.44
N LEU A 89 -9.79 0.27 3.70
CA LEU A 89 -9.31 1.16 4.74
C LEU A 89 -8.13 0.49 5.43
N TYR A 90 -6.96 1.12 5.36
CA TYR A 90 -5.75 0.52 5.89
C TYR A 90 -4.79 1.57 6.45
N GLU A 91 -3.85 1.06 7.24
CA GLU A 91 -2.78 1.78 7.91
C GLU A 91 -1.46 1.13 7.50
N SER A 92 -0.61 1.86 6.78
CA SER A 92 0.71 1.37 6.40
C SER A 92 1.78 1.77 7.40
N ASN A 93 1.44 2.64 8.35
CA ASN A 93 2.35 3.21 9.33
C ASN A 93 1.57 3.76 10.54
N GLY A 94 2.28 4.04 11.62
CA GLY A 94 1.73 4.53 12.88
C GLY A 94 2.84 4.71 13.92
N TYR A 95 2.45 4.85 15.17
CA TYR A 95 3.37 4.98 16.29
C TYR A 95 2.74 4.38 17.56
N THR A 96 3.58 3.89 18.47
CA THR A 96 3.18 3.41 19.80
C THR A 96 4.05 4.07 20.86
N TYR A 97 3.44 4.53 21.95
CA TYR A 97 4.15 4.97 23.15
C TYR A 97 3.78 4.09 24.34
N ALA A 98 4.74 3.33 24.85
CA ALA A 98 4.55 2.46 26.00
C ALA A 98 4.91 3.18 27.31
N TYR A 99 4.09 3.03 28.33
CA TYR A 99 4.29 3.61 29.67
C TYR A 99 3.80 2.67 30.76
N VAL A 100 4.18 2.92 32.01
CA VAL A 100 3.72 2.14 33.17
C VAL A 100 2.68 2.95 33.93
N SER A 101 1.49 2.38 34.12
CA SER A 101 0.42 2.93 34.95
C SER A 101 -0.12 1.84 35.89
N GLU A 102 -0.25 2.16 37.18
CA GLU A 102 -0.71 1.22 38.22
C GLU A 102 0.07 -0.13 38.22
N GLY A 103 1.37 -0.08 37.93
CA GLY A 103 2.24 -1.26 37.85
C GLY A 103 2.07 -2.13 36.60
N ARG A 104 1.23 -1.71 35.65
CA ARG A 104 0.99 -2.40 34.36
C ARG A 104 1.58 -1.60 33.21
N VAL A 105 2.12 -2.30 32.20
CA VAL A 105 2.57 -1.66 30.97
C VAL A 105 1.36 -1.40 30.08
N MET A 106 1.09 -0.13 29.81
CA MET A 106 0.08 0.35 28.87
C MET A 106 0.77 0.84 27.59
N ALA A 107 -0.01 1.04 26.52
CA ALA A 107 0.49 1.66 25.31
C ALA A 107 -0.60 2.47 24.62
N ASP A 108 -0.22 3.67 24.17
CA ASP A 108 -1.07 4.51 23.33
C ASP A 108 -0.60 4.33 21.88
N ASN A 109 -1.50 3.82 21.03
CA ASN A 109 -1.24 3.62 19.62
C ASN A 109 -1.90 4.73 18.79
N ALA A 110 -1.17 5.24 17.81
CA ALA A 110 -1.68 6.12 16.78
C ALA A 110 -1.43 5.49 15.40
N TYR A 111 -2.40 5.60 14.51
CA TYR A 111 -2.36 5.00 13.17
C TYR A 111 -2.47 6.08 12.10
N TYR A 112 -1.73 5.92 11.00
CA TYR A 112 -1.77 6.86 9.88
C TYR A 112 -2.64 6.29 8.75
N PRO A 113 -3.91 6.73 8.65
CA PRO A 113 -4.83 6.20 7.66
C PRO A 113 -4.32 6.55 6.26
N GLN A 114 -4.38 5.56 5.38
CA GLN A 114 -3.98 5.72 3.99
C GLN A 114 -5.16 6.15 3.13
N ALA A 115 -4.85 6.65 1.93
CA ALA A 115 -5.87 7.10 1.00
C ALA A 115 -6.84 5.97 0.64
N GLY A 116 -8.13 6.27 0.74
CA GLY A 116 -9.18 5.46 0.14
C GLY A 116 -9.12 5.51 -1.39
N ARG A 117 -10.19 5.05 -2.04
CA ARG A 117 -10.30 5.04 -3.50
C ARG A 117 -10.07 6.43 -4.07
N ASN A 118 -9.15 6.53 -5.03
CA ASN A 118 -8.84 7.76 -5.74
C ASN A 118 -8.42 7.47 -7.18
N PHE A 119 -8.22 8.50 -8.00
CA PHE A 119 -7.76 8.34 -9.36
C PHE A 119 -6.73 9.39 -9.76
N LEU A 120 -5.89 9.02 -10.71
CA LEU A 120 -4.92 9.89 -11.37
C LEU A 120 -5.07 9.73 -12.88
N ALA A 121 -5.26 10.86 -13.58
CA ALA A 121 -5.27 10.91 -15.04
C ALA A 121 -4.01 11.62 -15.54
N GLY A 122 -3.44 11.15 -16.63
CA GLY A 122 -2.22 11.71 -17.21
C GLY A 122 -2.23 11.66 -18.73
N VAL A 123 -1.52 12.61 -19.35
CA VAL A 123 -1.28 12.65 -20.79
C VAL A 123 0.23 12.73 -21.02
N ARG A 124 0.75 11.84 -21.87
CA ARG A 124 2.15 11.85 -22.32
C ARG A 124 2.18 12.05 -23.83
N VAL A 125 2.94 13.05 -24.28
CA VAL A 125 3.17 13.31 -25.70
C VAL A 125 4.64 13.04 -26.03
N ARG A 126 4.90 12.25 -27.08
CA ARG A 126 6.24 12.04 -27.66
C ARG A 126 6.25 12.62 -29.07
N PHE A 127 7.16 13.56 -29.33
CA PHE A 127 7.39 14.19 -30.62
C PHE A 127 8.36 13.37 -31.47
#